data_AF-K5WUC9-F1
#
_entry.id   AF-K5WUC9-F1
#
_cell.length_a   1.000
_cell.length_b   1.000
_cell.length_c   1.000
_cell.angle_alpha   90.00
_cell.angle_beta   90.00
_cell.angle_gamma   90.00
#
_symmetry.space_group_name_H-M   'P 1'
#
loop_
_entity.id
_entity.type
_entity.pdbx_description
1 polymer ?
#
loop_
_entity_poly.entity_id
_entity_poly.type
_entity_poly.pdbx_seq_one_letter_code
_entity_poly.pdbx_strand_id
1 'polypeptide(L)'
;MCYGENNAGHAVSYFNSQLKGLWDISEECADQHLDPDARLKPDARQHRYSFALSEFYYGKHRQGSSASLDDMMFHAVFSSPKLRFICNHEALFRIEVEEGHFNLDYSRASESSTADRARNRDIPSGTSFEFRIPFRTTGIKGSASLIGNGSHAFTLLVLEYRRAKLMTISRETDQPSSQALESYLQTYLAFLQSAGHHVLFSLPNFSDLEEELQIDYSEVVDSPLHLQEVHGVVIADINRYLSTLWLKAAMLASGPEGQVLDRPGISLAEYRSTWISQRADIHFHLTFGAPEVVALCNDEVIVHYVIDEAYFYKSDNFDGEALRTYQNWRVAVVFDLHHEKPDEEGGNVTRCKLNMAKPRLLPQFSSFEGVEEEDQIAVRCRFRAAEFLSGEYLSVLEGGGFHVIYYHDLRWPKPGDETENVEDFVSPNEASWSATDVIEDATGKITKTAIWRNITQASDMCGFDQITALSETAINHNFHSLSATQPLLQRWGYETCFSVNFKPPTVRLRSDGRALVSFHLKDGFVRALPYMRRYTFRPRCDHCGSCVHNSTCRDVSKRNSVLRLGVRRHATDEVEGCLAGLDAPPKW
;
A
#
# COMPACT_ATOMS: atom_id res chain seq x y z
N MET A 1 29.09 14.58 4.96
CA MET A 1 27.64 14.31 4.98
C MET A 1 26.94 15.59 4.59
N CYS A 2 25.94 15.50 3.73
CA CYS A 2 25.21 16.68 3.28
C CYS A 2 24.16 17.01 4.34
N TYR A 3 24.35 18.10 5.08
CA TYR A 3 23.40 18.53 6.10
C TYR A 3 22.13 19.06 5.44
N GLY A 4 20.97 18.74 6.01
CA GLY A 4 19.66 19.13 5.47
C GLY A 4 19.20 18.31 4.25
N GLU A 5 19.97 17.30 3.85
CA GLU A 5 19.62 16.38 2.76
C GLU A 5 19.49 14.96 3.29
N ASN A 6 18.74 14.11 2.57
CA ASN A 6 18.69 12.69 2.87
C ASN A 6 20.04 12.02 2.55
N ASN A 7 20.69 11.46 3.57
CA ASN A 7 22.01 10.82 3.46
C ASN A 7 21.94 9.31 3.20
N ALA A 8 20.76 8.75 2.89
CA ALA A 8 20.60 7.31 2.65
C ALA A 8 21.55 6.76 1.57
N GLY A 9 21.73 7.47 0.45
CA GLY A 9 22.67 7.02 -0.59
C GLY A 9 24.11 6.90 -0.09
N HIS A 10 24.56 7.84 0.75
CA HIS A 10 25.87 7.77 1.40
C HIS A 10 25.95 6.63 2.42
N ALA A 11 24.88 6.40 3.19
CA ALA A 11 24.82 5.31 4.15
C ALA A 11 24.90 3.95 3.45
N VAL A 12 24.16 3.76 2.36
CA VAL A 12 24.21 2.53 1.54
C VAL A 12 25.62 2.28 1.00
N SER A 13 26.28 3.30 0.44
CA SER A 13 27.66 3.19 -0.03
C SER A 13 28.63 2.82 1.10
N TYR A 14 28.45 3.43 2.28
CA TYR A 14 29.26 3.16 3.46
C TYR A 14 29.06 1.74 4.02
N PHE A 15 27.83 1.22 4.06
CA PHE A 15 27.57 -0.17 4.46
C PHE A 15 28.18 -1.17 3.49
N ASN A 16 28.04 -0.96 2.19
CA ASN A 16 28.64 -1.84 1.18
C ASN A 16 30.17 -1.80 1.24
N SER A 17 30.76 -0.63 1.53
CA SER A 17 32.21 -0.50 1.73
C SER A 17 32.69 -1.26 2.97
N GLN A 18 31.92 -1.23 4.07
CA GLN A 18 32.22 -2.03 5.27
C GLN A 18 32.12 -3.53 4.98
N LEU A 19 31.05 -3.97 4.33
CA LEU A 19 30.87 -5.38 3.95
C LEU A 19 32.01 -5.86 3.05
N LYS A 20 32.42 -5.05 2.08
CA LYS A 20 33.58 -5.34 1.24
C LYS A 20 34.86 -5.45 2.06
N GLY A 21 35.16 -4.48 2.93
CA GLY A 21 36.36 -4.54 3.77
C GLY A 21 36.38 -5.74 4.71
N LEU A 22 35.23 -6.12 5.28
CA LEU A 22 35.10 -7.34 6.09
C LEU A 22 35.28 -8.62 5.26
N TRP A 23 34.82 -8.62 4.01
CA TRP A 23 35.04 -9.71 3.06
C TRP A 23 36.51 -9.81 2.63
N ASP A 24 37.18 -8.70 2.29
CA ASP A 24 38.61 -8.67 1.93
C ASP A 24 39.46 -9.25 3.08
N ILE A 25 39.16 -8.87 4.33
CA ILE A 25 39.81 -9.44 5.53
C ILE A 25 39.50 -10.93 5.67
N SER A 26 38.26 -11.35 5.38
CA SER A 26 37.85 -12.75 5.46
C SER A 26 38.57 -13.62 4.42
N GLU A 27 38.77 -13.09 3.21
CA GLU A 27 39.53 -13.72 2.14
C GLU A 27 41.01 -13.86 2.54
N GLU A 28 41.65 -12.80 3.02
CA GLU A 28 43.03 -12.86 3.52
C GLU A 28 43.19 -13.88 4.67
N CYS A 29 42.22 -13.93 5.58
CA CYS A 29 42.21 -14.92 6.67
C CYS A 29 42.06 -16.36 6.15
N ALA A 30 41.29 -16.56 5.08
CA ALA A 30 41.15 -17.86 4.43
C ALA A 30 42.50 -18.30 3.85
N ASP A 31 43.16 -17.42 3.09
CA ASP A 31 44.45 -17.69 2.46
C ASP A 31 45.57 -18.00 3.46
N GLN A 32 45.56 -17.35 4.63
CA GLN A 32 46.59 -17.55 5.66
C GLN A 32 46.40 -18.84 6.48
N HIS A 33 45.14 -19.27 6.68
CA HIS A 33 44.82 -20.33 7.64
C HIS A 33 44.31 -21.62 7.00
N LEU A 34 43.91 -21.58 5.74
CA LEU A 34 43.53 -22.76 4.98
C LEU A 34 44.74 -23.26 4.18
N ASP A 35 44.81 -24.58 4.01
CA ASP A 35 45.78 -25.19 3.11
C ASP A 35 45.51 -24.68 1.68
N PRO A 36 46.47 -24.00 1.00
CA PRO A 36 46.28 -23.42 -0.32
C PRO A 36 45.84 -24.45 -1.37
N ASP A 37 46.28 -25.71 -1.22
CA ASP A 37 46.02 -26.76 -2.20
C ASP A 37 44.71 -27.51 -1.93
N ALA A 38 44.21 -27.48 -0.70
CA ALA A 38 43.10 -28.34 -0.27
C ALA A 38 41.87 -27.59 0.23
N ARG A 39 42.02 -26.32 0.67
CA ARG A 39 40.99 -25.47 1.29
C ARG A 39 40.04 -26.28 2.18
N LEU A 40 40.59 -27.08 3.08
CA LEU A 40 39.79 -27.99 3.91
C LEU A 40 39.19 -27.23 5.09
N LYS A 41 38.03 -27.71 5.57
CA LYS A 41 37.38 -27.14 6.76
C LYS A 41 38.36 -27.19 7.94
N PRO A 42 38.64 -26.06 8.61
CA PRO A 42 39.57 -26.05 9.73
C PRO A 42 38.94 -26.69 10.97
N ASP A 43 39.74 -27.46 11.71
CA ASP A 43 39.32 -28.15 12.94
C ASP A 43 38.94 -27.19 14.07
N ALA A 44 39.62 -26.04 14.14
CA ALA A 44 39.37 -25.04 15.16
C ALA A 44 38.15 -24.17 14.81
N ARG A 45 37.09 -24.30 15.62
CA ARG A 45 35.85 -23.52 15.47
C ARG A 45 36.07 -22.00 15.45
N GLN A 46 37.11 -21.50 16.11
CA GLN A 46 37.38 -20.06 16.23
C GLN A 46 37.77 -19.41 14.89
N HIS A 47 38.51 -20.11 14.04
CA HIS A 47 38.90 -19.56 12.74
C HIS A 47 37.72 -19.47 11.76
N ARG A 48 36.69 -20.31 11.93
CA ARG A 48 35.53 -20.35 11.04
C ARG A 48 34.73 -19.04 11.00
N TYR A 49 34.77 -18.23 12.06
CA TYR A 49 34.13 -16.91 12.05
C TYR A 49 34.92 -15.87 11.25
N SER A 50 36.26 -16.01 11.22
CA SER A 50 37.17 -15.05 10.61
C SER A 50 37.09 -15.02 9.08
N PHE A 51 36.83 -16.16 8.43
CA PHE A 51 36.68 -16.22 6.97
C PHE A 51 35.24 -16.46 6.51
N ALA A 52 34.26 -16.38 7.42
CA ALA A 52 32.87 -16.76 7.15
C ALA A 52 32.23 -16.00 5.98
N LEU A 53 32.61 -14.74 5.75
CA LEU A 53 32.04 -13.93 4.67
C LEU A 53 32.55 -14.34 3.29
N SER A 54 33.77 -14.87 3.19
CA SER A 54 34.37 -15.30 1.93
C SER A 54 34.14 -16.79 1.67
N GLU A 55 34.10 -17.63 2.71
CA GLU A 55 33.95 -19.07 2.55
C GLU A 55 33.20 -19.73 3.71
N PHE A 56 32.32 -20.69 3.39
CA PHE A 56 31.53 -21.41 4.38
C PHE A 56 31.52 -22.93 4.13
N TYR A 57 31.61 -23.68 5.23
CA TYR A 57 31.60 -25.13 5.26
C TYR A 57 30.55 -25.65 6.24
N TYR A 58 29.78 -26.65 5.83
CA TYR A 58 28.81 -27.34 6.66
C TYR A 58 28.94 -28.87 6.55
N GLY A 59 28.91 -29.58 7.67
CA GLY A 59 29.19 -31.02 7.77
C GLY A 59 30.60 -31.34 8.28
N LYS A 60 31.01 -32.61 8.19
CA LYS A 60 32.31 -33.10 8.67
C LYS A 60 32.98 -34.03 7.66
N HIS A 61 34.31 -34.08 7.72
CA HIS A 61 35.08 -35.03 6.92
C HIS A 61 34.82 -36.47 7.37
N ARG A 62 34.94 -37.42 6.44
CA ARG A 62 34.78 -38.84 6.73
C ARG A 62 35.97 -39.35 7.54
N GLN A 63 35.70 -40.11 8.61
CA GLN A 63 36.76 -40.70 9.43
C GLN A 63 37.46 -41.84 8.67
N GLY A 64 38.80 -41.87 8.72
CA GLY A 64 39.61 -42.95 8.16
C GLY A 64 39.93 -42.84 6.67
N SER A 65 39.55 -41.73 6.01
CA SER A 65 39.95 -41.40 4.63
C SER A 65 40.64 -40.04 4.58
N SER A 66 41.33 -39.72 3.48
CA SER A 66 41.83 -38.37 3.22
C SER A 66 40.67 -37.37 3.24
N ALA A 67 40.80 -36.29 4.00
CA ALA A 67 39.80 -35.23 4.06
C ALA A 67 39.55 -34.66 2.66
N SER A 68 38.29 -34.48 2.32
CA SER A 68 37.85 -33.97 1.02
C SER A 68 36.67 -33.02 1.20
N LEU A 69 36.58 -32.01 0.31
CA LEU A 69 35.42 -31.12 0.22
C LEU A 69 34.13 -31.88 -0.10
N ASP A 70 34.22 -32.95 -0.90
CA ASP A 70 33.06 -33.78 -1.25
C ASP A 70 32.40 -34.44 -0.02
N ASP A 71 33.13 -34.55 1.10
CA ASP A 71 32.57 -35.06 2.35
C ASP A 71 31.70 -34.02 3.10
N MET A 72 31.77 -32.74 2.71
CA MET A 72 30.95 -31.67 3.26
C MET A 72 29.52 -31.72 2.71
N MET A 73 28.54 -31.46 3.57
CA MET A 73 27.13 -31.31 3.19
C MET A 73 26.91 -30.05 2.36
N PHE A 74 27.69 -29.00 2.63
CA PHE A 74 27.68 -27.76 1.87
C PHE A 74 29.05 -27.11 1.95
N HIS A 75 29.50 -26.57 0.83
CA HIS A 75 30.69 -25.72 0.72
C HIS A 75 30.38 -24.63 -0.30
N ALA A 76 30.78 -23.41 0.00
CA ALA A 76 30.71 -22.32 -0.95
C ALA A 76 31.76 -21.26 -0.65
N VAL A 77 32.36 -20.74 -1.72
CA VAL A 77 33.16 -19.53 -1.74
C VAL A 77 32.29 -18.43 -2.35
N PHE A 78 32.25 -17.31 -1.67
CA PHE A 78 31.40 -16.17 -1.99
C PHE A 78 32.24 -15.00 -2.47
N SER A 79 31.73 -14.31 -3.47
CA SER A 79 32.15 -12.95 -3.79
C SER A 79 31.66 -11.97 -2.71
N SER A 80 32.22 -10.76 -2.68
CA SER A 80 31.83 -9.70 -1.75
C SER A 80 30.30 -9.48 -1.75
N PRO A 81 29.63 -9.62 -0.59
CA PRO A 81 28.19 -9.44 -0.50
C PRO A 81 27.80 -7.98 -0.75
N LYS A 82 26.54 -7.77 -1.19
CA LYS A 82 25.99 -6.44 -1.44
C LYS A 82 24.68 -6.24 -0.69
N LEU A 83 24.47 -5.02 -0.20
CA LEU A 83 23.28 -4.61 0.51
C LEU A 83 22.57 -3.49 -0.26
N ARG A 84 21.29 -3.69 -0.57
CA ARG A 84 20.42 -2.69 -1.20
C ARG A 84 19.18 -2.51 -0.36
N PHE A 85 18.77 -1.29 -0.05
CA PHE A 85 17.60 -1.06 0.79
C PHE A 85 16.33 -0.96 -0.06
N ILE A 86 15.23 -1.49 0.45
CA ILE A 86 13.90 -1.39 -0.17
C ILE A 86 13.07 -0.33 0.56
N CYS A 87 13.30 -0.18 1.87
CA CYS A 87 12.60 0.76 2.71
C CYS A 87 13.36 0.93 4.04
N ASN A 88 12.75 1.58 5.04
CA ASN A 88 13.38 1.79 6.35
C ASN A 88 13.35 0.57 7.28
N HIS A 89 12.73 -0.53 6.85
CA HIS A 89 12.53 -1.74 7.66
C HIS A 89 13.23 -2.97 7.08
N GLU A 90 13.44 -3.01 5.76
CA GLU A 90 13.94 -4.20 5.08
C GLU A 90 14.93 -3.86 3.96
N ALA A 91 15.91 -4.74 3.79
CA ALA A 91 16.94 -4.64 2.76
C ALA A 91 17.07 -5.98 2.00
N LEU A 92 17.59 -5.89 0.78
CA LEU A 92 18.05 -7.01 -0.01
C LEU A 92 19.54 -7.22 0.22
N PHE A 93 19.87 -8.38 0.76
CA PHE A 93 21.23 -8.87 0.92
C PHE A 93 21.52 -9.87 -0.19
N ARG A 94 22.41 -9.49 -1.09
CA ARG A 94 22.83 -10.31 -2.22
C ARG A 94 24.15 -10.98 -1.89
N ILE A 95 24.17 -12.30 -2.01
CA ILE A 95 25.38 -13.13 -2.00
C ILE A 95 25.52 -13.79 -3.36
N GLU A 96 26.76 -14.00 -3.80
CA GLU A 96 27.03 -14.64 -5.09
C GLU A 96 28.16 -15.65 -4.92
N VAL A 97 27.90 -16.87 -5.37
CA VAL A 97 28.79 -18.03 -5.21
C VAL A 97 29.72 -18.11 -6.40
N GLU A 98 31.01 -18.11 -6.13
CA GLU A 98 32.07 -18.26 -7.13
C GLU A 98 32.34 -19.74 -7.41
N GLU A 99 32.40 -20.54 -6.34
CA GLU A 99 32.57 -21.99 -6.38
C GLU A 99 31.86 -22.64 -5.18
N GLY A 100 31.44 -23.89 -5.31
CA GLY A 100 30.85 -24.62 -4.22
C GLY A 100 29.98 -25.79 -4.65
N HIS A 101 29.51 -26.55 -3.68
CA HIS A 101 28.56 -27.64 -3.87
C HIS A 101 27.61 -27.75 -2.67
N PHE A 102 26.50 -28.45 -2.89
CA PHE A 102 25.53 -28.75 -1.84
C PHE A 102 25.04 -30.19 -1.98
N ASN A 103 24.68 -30.80 -0.85
CA ASN A 103 24.14 -32.15 -0.82
C ASN A 103 22.61 -32.14 -0.71
N LEU A 104 21.93 -32.95 -1.53
CA LEU A 104 20.46 -33.02 -1.53
C LEU A 104 19.83 -33.58 -0.24
N ASP A 105 20.60 -34.18 0.68
CA ASP A 105 20.12 -34.68 1.97
C ASP A 105 20.10 -33.61 3.08
N TYR A 106 19.71 -32.39 2.73
CA TYR A 106 19.68 -31.24 3.64
C TYR A 106 18.79 -31.45 4.89
N SER A 107 17.71 -32.23 4.77
CA SER A 107 16.79 -32.51 5.89
C SER A 107 17.44 -33.24 7.07
N ARG A 108 18.55 -33.95 6.83
CA ARG A 108 19.33 -34.65 7.87
C ARG A 108 20.68 -33.99 8.13
N ALA A 109 20.97 -32.88 7.47
CA ALA A 109 22.26 -32.24 7.55
C ALA A 109 22.48 -31.65 8.94
N SER A 110 23.72 -31.80 9.42
CA SER A 110 24.19 -31.22 10.67
C SER A 110 25.69 -30.95 10.55
N GLU A 111 26.24 -30.17 11.47
CA GLU A 111 27.70 -29.97 11.59
C GLU A 111 28.49 -31.27 11.78
N SER A 112 27.82 -32.35 12.22
CA SER A 112 28.41 -33.67 12.43
C SER A 112 28.04 -34.70 11.35
N SER A 113 27.35 -34.28 10.29
CA SER A 113 26.97 -35.14 9.17
C SER A 113 28.04 -35.16 8.09
N THR A 114 28.21 -36.31 7.45
CA THR A 114 29.09 -36.47 6.29
C THR A 114 28.22 -36.67 5.07
N ALA A 115 28.57 -36.00 3.97
CA ALA A 115 27.81 -36.08 2.72
C ALA A 115 27.88 -37.45 2.07
N ASP A 116 26.77 -37.84 1.44
CA ASP A 116 26.77 -38.84 0.39
C ASP A 116 27.21 -38.17 -0.91
N ARG A 117 28.46 -38.42 -1.33
CA ARG A 117 29.08 -37.79 -2.50
C ARG A 117 28.26 -37.97 -3.78
N ALA A 118 27.50 -39.06 -3.91
CA ALA A 118 26.65 -39.31 -5.07
C ALA A 118 25.48 -38.31 -5.19
N ARG A 119 25.20 -37.59 -4.10
CA ARG A 119 24.12 -36.60 -3.98
C ARG A 119 24.60 -35.17 -3.89
N ASN A 120 25.92 -34.95 -4.02
CA ASN A 120 26.47 -33.62 -4.18
C ASN A 120 26.09 -33.06 -5.55
N ARG A 121 25.78 -31.77 -5.57
CA ARG A 121 25.50 -30.98 -6.76
C ARG A 121 26.35 -29.74 -6.69
N ASP A 122 27.05 -29.45 -7.78
CA ASP A 122 27.84 -28.22 -7.89
C ASP A 122 26.92 -27.01 -7.99
N ILE A 123 27.34 -25.91 -7.39
CA ILE A 123 26.71 -24.60 -7.54
C ILE A 123 27.39 -23.93 -8.73
N PRO A 124 26.65 -23.61 -9.82
CA PRO A 124 27.27 -22.96 -10.95
C PRO A 124 27.90 -21.61 -10.55
N SER A 125 29.13 -21.36 -10.99
CA SER A 125 29.83 -20.09 -10.71
C SER A 125 29.03 -18.87 -11.20
N GLY A 126 28.98 -17.83 -10.38
CA GLY A 126 28.19 -16.61 -10.60
C GLY A 126 26.70 -16.77 -10.28
N THR A 127 26.31 -17.83 -9.55
CA THR A 127 24.93 -17.95 -9.06
C THR A 127 24.75 -16.99 -7.89
N SER A 128 23.80 -16.06 -8.01
CA SER A 128 23.51 -15.05 -6.99
C SER A 128 22.16 -15.33 -6.32
N PHE A 129 22.13 -15.12 -5.02
CA PHE A 129 20.97 -15.29 -4.16
C PHE A 129 20.64 -13.95 -3.52
N GLU A 130 19.39 -13.51 -3.65
CA GLU A 130 18.92 -12.29 -3.01
C GLU A 130 17.98 -12.63 -1.85
N PHE A 131 18.40 -12.25 -0.65
CA PHE A 131 17.63 -12.41 0.57
C PHE A 131 17.00 -11.10 0.96
N ARG A 132 15.72 -11.12 1.29
CA ARG A 132 15.04 -10.01 1.94
C ARG A 132 15.19 -10.15 3.44
N ILE A 133 15.80 -9.16 4.08
CA ILE A 133 16.25 -9.21 5.46
C ILE A 133 15.68 -7.99 6.20
N PRO A 134 14.87 -8.20 7.26
CA PRO A 134 14.49 -7.15 8.18
C PRO A 134 15.73 -6.58 8.87
N PHE A 135 15.71 -5.28 9.14
CA PHE A 135 16.76 -4.66 9.92
C PHE A 135 16.18 -3.67 10.92
N ARG A 136 17.02 -3.29 11.88
CA ARG A 136 16.73 -2.22 12.83
C ARG A 136 17.95 -1.34 13.01
N THR A 137 17.70 -0.08 13.30
CA THR A 137 18.74 0.85 13.72
C THR A 137 18.78 0.90 15.25
N THR A 138 19.97 0.88 15.82
CA THR A 138 20.19 1.05 17.26
C THR A 138 21.34 2.00 17.49
N GLY A 139 21.48 2.56 18.69
CA GLY A 139 22.51 3.55 19.00
C GLY A 139 23.38 3.12 20.17
N ILE A 140 24.70 3.26 20.03
CA ILE A 140 25.62 3.25 21.17
C ILE A 140 25.95 4.70 21.50
N LYS A 141 25.57 5.14 22.70
CA LYS A 141 25.98 6.43 23.23
C LYS A 141 27.32 6.25 23.96
N GLY A 142 28.30 7.05 23.56
CA GLY A 142 29.62 7.10 24.17
C GLY A 142 29.98 8.52 24.59
N SER A 143 30.88 8.63 25.55
CA SER A 143 31.45 9.90 25.96
C SER A 143 32.97 9.81 25.96
N ALA A 144 33.63 10.51 25.04
CA ALA A 144 35.08 10.61 25.00
C ALA A 144 35.47 12.03 24.58
N SER A 145 36.31 12.68 25.37
CA SER A 145 36.80 14.05 25.11
C SER A 145 37.66 14.17 23.85
N LEU A 146 38.07 13.04 23.26
CA LEU A 146 38.83 12.99 22.00
C LEU A 146 37.93 13.00 20.76
N ILE A 147 36.61 12.81 20.92
CA ILE A 147 35.64 12.68 19.82
C ILE A 147 34.52 13.71 20.01
N GLY A 148 34.60 14.81 19.25
CA GLY A 148 33.64 15.93 19.33
C GLY A 148 33.63 16.62 20.70
N ASN A 149 32.49 17.21 21.09
CA ASN A 149 32.30 17.86 22.39
C ASN A 149 32.06 16.88 23.57
N GLY A 150 32.47 15.62 23.44
CA GLY A 150 32.46 14.67 24.55
C GLY A 150 31.21 13.80 24.70
N SER A 151 30.18 13.97 23.87
CA SER A 151 29.04 13.03 23.75
C SER A 151 28.82 12.69 22.27
N HIS A 152 28.84 11.41 21.93
CA HIS A 152 28.62 10.95 20.57
C HIS A 152 27.69 9.74 20.56
N ALA A 153 26.85 9.65 19.54
CA ALA A 153 25.99 8.49 19.29
C ALA A 153 26.43 7.82 17.99
N PHE A 154 26.83 6.55 18.09
CA PHE A 154 27.08 5.71 16.94
C PHE A 154 25.80 4.94 16.62
N THR A 155 25.19 5.25 15.49
CA THR A 155 24.07 4.46 14.97
C THR A 155 24.60 3.20 14.32
N LEU A 156 24.04 2.05 14.69
CA LEU A 156 24.33 0.74 14.15
C LEU A 156 23.13 0.26 13.35
N LEU A 157 23.41 -0.36 12.21
CA LEU A 157 22.45 -1.15 11.44
C LEU A 157 22.60 -2.61 11.85
N VAL A 158 21.49 -3.22 12.31
CA VAL A 158 21.47 -4.62 12.74
C VAL A 158 20.56 -5.40 11.79
N LEU A 159 21.15 -6.26 10.97
CA LEU A 159 20.47 -7.14 10.02
C LEU A 159 19.95 -8.39 10.75
N GLU A 160 18.68 -8.73 10.57
CA GLU A 160 18.05 -9.89 11.20
C GLU A 160 18.15 -11.13 10.30
N TYR A 161 19.35 -11.62 10.06
CA TYR A 161 19.65 -12.76 9.18
C TYR A 161 18.82 -14.02 9.44
N ARG A 162 18.43 -14.29 10.70
CA ARG A 162 17.54 -15.41 11.05
C ARG A 162 16.11 -15.30 10.50
N ARG A 163 15.67 -14.09 10.12
CA ARG A 163 14.36 -13.82 9.53
C ARG A 163 14.45 -13.55 8.02
N ALA A 164 15.62 -13.76 7.44
CA ALA A 164 15.83 -13.58 6.00
C ALA A 164 14.93 -14.52 5.20
N LYS A 165 14.34 -14.01 4.13
CA LYS A 165 13.54 -14.79 3.16
C LYS A 165 14.23 -14.76 1.81
N LEU A 166 14.45 -15.93 1.19
CA LEU A 166 15.02 -16.02 -0.15
C LEU A 166 13.98 -15.50 -1.16
N MET A 167 14.35 -14.50 -1.97
CA MET A 167 13.45 -13.90 -2.97
C MET A 167 13.74 -14.42 -4.36
N THR A 168 15.02 -14.45 -4.75
CA THR A 168 15.43 -14.73 -6.13
C THR A 168 16.71 -15.55 -6.15
N ILE A 169 16.78 -16.51 -7.08
CA ILE A 169 17.99 -17.22 -7.49
C ILE A 169 18.23 -16.82 -8.95
N SER A 170 19.41 -16.30 -9.29
CA SER A 170 19.64 -15.76 -10.65
C SER A 170 19.64 -16.82 -11.76
N ARG A 171 19.82 -18.10 -11.41
CA ARG A 171 19.76 -19.23 -12.33
C ARG A 171 18.61 -20.16 -11.94
N GLU A 172 17.83 -20.55 -12.94
CA GLU A 172 16.80 -21.57 -12.76
C GLU A 172 17.43 -22.87 -12.25
N THR A 173 16.93 -23.35 -11.12
CA THR A 173 17.31 -24.61 -10.52
C THR A 173 16.07 -25.46 -10.35
N ASP A 174 16.24 -26.78 -10.36
CA ASP A 174 15.13 -27.69 -10.05
C ASP A 174 14.65 -27.49 -8.60
N GLN A 175 13.36 -27.72 -8.37
CA GLN A 175 12.73 -27.47 -7.07
C GLN A 175 13.45 -28.14 -5.88
N PRO A 176 13.93 -29.40 -5.97
CA PRO A 176 14.71 -30.02 -4.89
C PRO A 176 16.01 -29.29 -4.57
N SER A 177 16.72 -28.81 -5.59
CA SER A 177 17.95 -28.05 -5.43
C SER A 177 17.71 -26.68 -4.81
N SER A 178 16.64 -25.99 -5.23
CA SER A 178 16.24 -24.71 -4.65
C SER A 178 15.97 -24.83 -3.15
N GLN A 179 15.25 -25.87 -2.71
CA GLN A 179 14.95 -26.09 -1.29
C GLN A 179 16.20 -26.43 -0.47
N ALA A 180 17.09 -27.26 -1.02
CA ALA A 180 18.35 -27.61 -0.36
C ALA A 180 19.25 -26.36 -0.20
N LEU A 181 19.42 -25.59 -1.27
CA LEU A 181 20.19 -24.33 -1.26
C LEU A 181 19.61 -23.33 -0.27
N GLU A 182 18.29 -23.13 -0.28
CA GLU A 182 17.63 -22.25 0.69
C GLU A 182 17.94 -22.67 2.13
N SER A 183 17.85 -23.97 2.46
CA SER A 183 18.13 -24.48 3.80
C SER A 183 19.59 -24.27 4.24
N TYR A 184 20.57 -24.54 3.37
CA TYR A 184 21.97 -24.31 3.69
C TYR A 184 22.30 -22.82 3.80
N LEU A 185 21.76 -21.99 2.91
CA LEU A 185 22.02 -20.55 2.94
C LEU A 185 21.34 -19.87 4.14
N GLN A 186 20.16 -20.33 4.57
CA GLN A 186 19.58 -19.90 5.85
C GLN A 186 20.47 -20.27 7.04
N THR A 187 21.06 -21.47 7.02
CA THR A 187 22.03 -21.90 8.04
C THR A 187 23.28 -21.02 8.03
N TYR A 188 23.78 -20.67 6.84
CA TYR A 188 24.90 -19.75 6.65
C TYR A 188 24.60 -18.34 7.18
N LEU A 189 23.44 -17.76 6.86
CA LEU A 189 23.02 -16.46 7.37
C LEU A 189 22.91 -16.44 8.90
N ALA A 190 22.36 -17.50 9.50
CA ALA A 190 22.32 -17.65 10.96
C ALA A 190 23.73 -17.76 11.57
N PHE A 191 24.66 -18.39 10.86
CA PHE A 191 26.07 -18.46 11.24
C PHE A 191 26.76 -17.09 11.18
N LEU A 192 26.57 -16.33 10.10
CA LEU A 192 27.07 -14.94 9.99
C LEU A 192 26.58 -14.06 11.14
N GLN A 193 25.31 -14.21 11.53
CA GLN A 193 24.76 -13.46 12.67
C GLN A 193 25.48 -13.83 13.98
N SER A 194 25.75 -15.13 14.17
CA SER A 194 26.45 -15.64 15.35
C SER A 194 27.93 -15.21 15.39
N ALA A 195 28.53 -14.99 14.22
CA ALA A 195 29.88 -14.46 14.03
C ALA A 195 29.98 -12.92 14.18
N GLY A 196 28.84 -12.21 14.29
CA GLY A 196 28.81 -10.75 14.42
C GLY A 196 28.73 -9.98 13.10
N HIS A 197 28.72 -10.65 11.95
CA HIS A 197 28.67 -10.04 10.59
C HIS A 197 27.30 -9.47 10.20
N HIS A 198 26.43 -9.23 11.18
CA HIS A 198 25.09 -8.69 11.02
C HIS A 198 24.97 -7.25 11.53
N VAL A 199 26.03 -6.72 12.14
CA VAL A 199 26.07 -5.35 12.69
C VAL A 199 27.02 -4.52 11.84
N LEU A 200 26.52 -3.41 11.30
CA LEU A 200 27.30 -2.44 10.53
C LEU A 200 27.19 -1.06 11.18
N PHE A 201 28.22 -0.23 11.07
CA PHE A 201 28.18 1.14 11.55
C PHE A 201 27.49 2.02 10.51
N SER A 202 26.51 2.81 10.94
CA SER A 202 25.95 3.87 10.09
C SER A 202 26.95 5.02 9.99
N LEU A 203 26.61 6.00 9.14
CA LEU A 203 27.41 7.21 9.01
C LEU A 203 27.58 7.89 10.38
N PRO A 204 28.82 8.24 10.78
CA PRO A 204 29.06 8.82 12.07
C PRO A 204 28.53 10.26 12.13
N ASN A 205 27.69 10.58 13.12
CA ASN A 205 27.26 11.95 13.40
C ASN A 205 28.06 12.53 14.58
N PHE A 206 28.99 13.44 14.27
CA PHE A 206 29.79 14.15 15.27
C PHE A 206 29.36 15.62 15.42
N SER A 207 28.21 16.00 14.86
CA SER A 207 27.71 17.37 14.97
C SER A 207 27.27 17.68 16.40
N ASP A 208 27.56 18.90 16.84
CA ASP A 208 27.05 19.45 18.11
C ASP A 208 25.63 20.01 17.99
N LEU A 209 25.13 20.13 16.76
CA LEU A 209 23.77 20.57 16.49
C LEU A 209 22.82 19.40 16.76
N GLU A 210 21.68 19.68 17.37
CA GLU A 210 20.59 18.71 17.63
C GLU A 210 19.98 18.13 16.33
N GLU A 211 20.46 18.56 15.16
CA GLU A 211 20.02 18.06 13.87
C GLU A 211 20.54 16.62 13.66
N GLU A 212 19.63 15.67 13.84
CA GLU A 212 19.87 14.27 13.49
C GLU A 212 20.12 14.15 11.98
N LEU A 213 21.12 13.32 11.64
CA LEU A 213 21.39 12.97 10.26
C LEU A 213 20.17 12.25 9.67
N GLN A 214 19.46 12.92 8.75
CA GLN A 214 18.32 12.31 8.07
C GLN A 214 18.81 11.21 7.13
N ILE A 215 18.45 9.97 7.43
CA ILE A 215 18.67 8.79 6.59
C ILE A 215 17.31 8.15 6.37
N ASP A 216 16.80 8.28 5.16
CA ASP A 216 15.57 7.62 4.73
C ASP A 216 15.83 6.73 3.52
N TYR A 217 15.82 5.42 3.76
CA TYR A 217 16.11 4.43 2.74
C TYR A 217 14.97 4.24 1.74
N SER A 218 13.74 4.65 2.07
CA SER A 218 12.58 4.55 1.17
C SER A 218 12.67 5.53 0.00
N GLU A 219 13.44 6.61 0.13
CA GLU A 219 13.64 7.61 -0.93
C GLU A 219 14.71 7.20 -1.96
N VAL A 220 15.63 6.28 -1.64
CA VAL A 220 16.69 5.82 -2.56
C VAL A 220 16.30 4.56 -3.34
N VAL A 221 15.03 4.19 -3.29
CA VAL A 221 14.49 3.01 -3.97
C VAL A 221 14.38 3.32 -5.46
N ASP A 222 15.10 2.55 -6.28
CA ASP A 222 15.06 2.69 -7.74
C ASP A 222 13.81 2.05 -8.36
N SER A 223 13.28 0.99 -7.73
CA SER A 223 12.12 0.26 -8.23
C SER A 223 11.39 -0.43 -7.08
N PRO A 224 10.06 -0.27 -6.95
CA PRO A 224 9.30 -0.95 -5.93
C PRO A 224 9.31 -2.45 -6.22
N LEU A 225 9.48 -3.25 -5.17
CA LEU A 225 9.22 -4.68 -5.29
C LEU A 225 7.71 -4.89 -5.48
N HIS A 226 7.32 -5.76 -6.42
CA HIS A 226 5.93 -6.06 -6.70
C HIS A 226 5.38 -7.07 -5.68
N LEU A 227 5.33 -6.66 -4.41
CA LEU A 227 4.75 -7.46 -3.36
C LEU A 227 3.25 -7.59 -3.59
N GLN A 228 2.79 -8.84 -3.56
CA GLN A 228 1.38 -9.16 -3.80
C GLN A 228 0.55 -9.04 -2.52
N GLU A 229 1.18 -9.02 -1.35
CA GLU A 229 0.51 -8.98 -0.06
C GLU A 229 1.26 -8.14 0.97
N VAL A 230 0.51 -7.62 1.94
CA VAL A 230 1.00 -6.95 3.15
C VAL A 230 0.21 -7.46 4.35
N HIS A 231 0.92 -7.98 5.36
CA HIS A 231 0.31 -8.60 6.53
C HIS A 231 -0.74 -9.69 6.19
N GLY A 232 -0.56 -10.40 5.07
CA GLY A 232 -1.48 -11.43 4.58
C GLY A 232 -2.71 -10.88 3.83
N VAL A 233 -2.81 -9.56 3.63
CA VAL A 233 -3.83 -8.93 2.79
C VAL A 233 -3.28 -8.74 1.39
N VAL A 234 -3.97 -9.26 0.38
CA VAL A 234 -3.56 -9.12 -1.02
C VAL A 234 -3.71 -7.66 -1.45
N ILE A 235 -2.69 -7.09 -2.08
CA ILE A 235 -2.66 -5.68 -2.53
C ILE A 235 -3.79 -5.37 -3.52
N ALA A 236 -4.15 -6.34 -4.36
CA ALA A 236 -5.30 -6.24 -5.26
C ALA A 236 -6.62 -6.00 -4.50
N ASP A 237 -6.79 -6.57 -3.30
CA ASP A 237 -7.98 -6.35 -2.48
C ASP A 237 -8.01 -4.97 -1.85
N ILE A 238 -6.85 -4.45 -1.43
CA ILE A 238 -6.67 -3.07 -0.96
C ILE A 238 -7.07 -2.09 -2.08
N ASN A 239 -6.54 -2.28 -3.29
CA ASN A 239 -6.84 -1.42 -4.43
C ASN A 239 -8.31 -1.50 -4.87
N ARG A 240 -8.93 -2.69 -4.81
CA ARG A 240 -10.37 -2.86 -5.06
C ARG A 240 -11.23 -2.14 -4.02
N TYR A 241 -10.84 -2.21 -2.74
CA TYR A 241 -11.53 -1.49 -1.67
C TYR A 241 -11.44 0.02 -1.87
N LEU A 242 -10.24 0.55 -2.15
CA LEU A 242 -10.02 1.97 -2.45
C LEU A 242 -10.79 2.45 -3.68
N SER A 243 -10.82 1.65 -4.75
CA SER A 243 -11.63 1.94 -5.94
C SER A 243 -13.12 2.05 -5.61
N THR A 244 -13.61 1.23 -4.67
CA THR A 244 -15.00 1.29 -4.20
C THR A 244 -15.26 2.55 -3.38
N LEU A 245 -14.33 2.98 -2.52
CA LEU A 245 -14.43 4.24 -1.77
C LEU A 245 -14.40 5.46 -2.70
N TRP A 246 -13.48 5.47 -3.66
CA TRP A 246 -13.39 6.50 -4.68
C TRP A 246 -14.67 6.59 -5.50
N LEU A 247 -15.23 5.47 -5.97
CA LEU A 247 -16.46 5.47 -6.75
C LEU A 247 -17.63 6.08 -5.97
N LYS A 248 -17.74 5.76 -4.67
CA LYS A 248 -18.76 6.39 -3.79
C LYS A 248 -18.56 7.90 -3.72
N ALA A 249 -17.32 8.37 -3.53
CA ALA A 249 -17.01 9.79 -3.50
C ALA A 249 -17.32 10.49 -4.84
N ALA A 250 -16.99 9.85 -5.96
CA ALA A 250 -17.24 10.37 -7.31
C ALA A 250 -18.75 10.49 -7.61
N MET A 251 -19.54 9.52 -7.15
CA MET A 251 -21.01 9.57 -7.25
C MET A 251 -21.58 10.75 -6.45
N LEU A 252 -21.04 11.03 -5.26
CA LEU A 252 -21.45 12.17 -4.44
C LEU A 252 -21.03 13.51 -5.05
N ALA A 253 -19.84 13.59 -5.65
CA ALA A 253 -19.35 14.80 -6.33
C ALA A 253 -20.22 15.18 -7.56
N SER A 254 -20.85 14.18 -8.19
CA SER A 254 -21.68 14.37 -9.39
C SER A 254 -23.16 14.73 -9.11
N GLY A 255 -23.51 15.07 -7.86
CA GLY A 255 -24.89 15.34 -7.45
C GLY A 255 -25.55 16.53 -8.17
N PRO A 256 -26.87 16.48 -8.46
CA PRO A 256 -27.60 17.60 -9.03
C PRO A 256 -27.71 18.73 -7.99
N GLU A 257 -27.42 19.95 -8.44
CA GLU A 257 -27.37 21.19 -7.64
C GLU A 257 -26.10 21.31 -6.78
N GLY A 258 -25.27 22.31 -7.09
CA GLY A 258 -23.93 22.54 -6.51
C GLY A 258 -23.87 22.85 -5.00
N GLN A 259 -24.76 22.29 -4.18
CA GLN A 259 -24.64 22.21 -2.74
C GLN A 259 -23.83 20.98 -2.33
N VAL A 260 -22.52 21.15 -2.24
CA VAL A 260 -21.63 20.18 -1.62
C VAL A 260 -21.90 20.16 -0.11
N LEU A 261 -22.76 19.23 0.34
CA LEU A 261 -23.11 19.09 1.76
C LEU A 261 -22.07 18.31 2.58
N ASP A 262 -21.30 17.42 1.94
CA ASP A 262 -20.30 16.58 2.61
C ASP A 262 -18.94 16.67 1.90
N ARG A 263 -18.17 17.73 2.22
CA ARG A 263 -16.83 17.96 1.64
C ARG A 263 -15.88 16.79 1.92
N PRO A 264 -15.76 16.26 3.16
CA PRO A 264 -14.97 15.07 3.40
C PRO A 264 -15.40 13.92 2.50
N GLY A 265 -16.70 13.61 2.41
CA GLY A 265 -17.20 12.49 1.60
C GLY A 265 -16.83 12.53 0.11
N ILE A 266 -16.69 13.72 -0.49
CA ILE A 266 -16.30 13.87 -1.91
C ILE A 266 -14.79 13.99 -2.15
N SER A 267 -14.00 14.21 -1.10
CA SER A 267 -12.59 14.61 -1.22
C SER A 267 -11.71 13.58 -1.93
N LEU A 268 -12.08 12.30 -1.92
CA LEU A 268 -11.37 11.25 -2.67
C LEU A 268 -11.50 11.38 -4.19
N ALA A 269 -12.54 12.04 -4.69
CA ALA A 269 -12.81 12.16 -6.13
C ALA A 269 -12.57 13.58 -6.65
N GLU A 270 -12.83 14.61 -5.84
CA GLU A 270 -12.62 16.00 -6.22
C GLU A 270 -12.14 16.79 -5.00
N TYR A 271 -11.19 17.70 -5.22
CA TYR A 271 -10.81 18.67 -4.21
C TYR A 271 -10.57 20.06 -4.78
N ARG A 272 -11.05 21.07 -4.04
CA ARG A 272 -10.84 22.48 -4.37
C ARG A 272 -10.09 23.20 -3.27
N SER A 273 -9.04 23.94 -3.63
CA SER A 273 -8.16 24.60 -2.66
C SER A 273 -8.88 25.62 -1.77
N THR A 274 -10.01 26.18 -2.22
CA THR A 274 -10.84 27.13 -1.48
C THR A 274 -11.59 26.52 -0.29
N TRP A 275 -11.61 25.18 -0.15
CA TRP A 275 -12.28 24.52 0.97
C TRP A 275 -11.57 24.73 2.31
N ILE A 276 -10.24 24.89 2.29
CA ILE A 276 -9.40 25.01 3.49
C ILE A 276 -8.43 26.19 3.40
N SER A 277 -7.90 26.51 2.22
CA SER A 277 -6.84 27.50 2.07
C SER A 277 -7.37 28.86 1.60
N GLN A 278 -7.32 29.86 2.50
CA GLN A 278 -7.71 31.25 2.20
C GLN A 278 -6.53 32.12 1.70
N ARG A 279 -5.29 31.61 1.67
CA ARG A 279 -4.09 32.42 1.44
C ARG A 279 -3.03 31.73 0.57
N ALA A 280 -3.45 31.06 -0.49
CA ALA A 280 -2.53 30.60 -1.52
C ALA A 280 -2.45 31.62 -2.66
N ASP A 281 -1.27 31.74 -3.26
CA ASP A 281 -1.04 32.57 -4.45
C ASP A 281 -1.42 31.87 -5.76
N ILE A 282 -1.69 30.56 -5.69
CA ILE A 282 -2.29 29.72 -6.72
C ILE A 282 -3.41 28.91 -6.09
N HIS A 283 -4.61 29.04 -6.64
CA HIS A 283 -5.74 28.20 -6.31
C HIS A 283 -5.83 27.05 -7.30
N PHE A 284 -6.39 25.92 -6.89
CA PHE A 284 -6.51 24.77 -7.77
C PHE A 284 -7.79 23.98 -7.53
N HIS A 285 -8.17 23.26 -8.56
CA HIS A 285 -9.24 22.27 -8.56
C HIS A 285 -8.67 20.98 -9.15
N LEU A 286 -8.63 19.93 -8.34
CA LEU A 286 -8.14 18.61 -8.72
C LEU A 286 -9.31 17.65 -8.81
N THR A 287 -9.34 16.88 -9.88
CA THR A 287 -10.19 15.70 -10.03
C THR A 287 -9.29 14.47 -9.97
N PHE A 288 -9.68 13.49 -9.16
CA PHE A 288 -8.88 12.31 -8.88
C PHE A 288 -9.45 11.08 -9.57
N GLY A 289 -8.56 10.23 -10.06
CA GLY A 289 -8.83 8.83 -10.32
C GLY A 289 -8.77 8.02 -9.02
N ALA A 290 -9.08 6.72 -9.09
CA ALA A 290 -8.97 5.84 -7.94
C ALA A 290 -7.49 5.74 -7.47
N PRO A 291 -7.21 5.91 -6.17
CA PRO A 291 -5.85 5.81 -5.67
C PRO A 291 -5.35 4.36 -5.73
N GLU A 292 -4.06 4.19 -6.01
CA GLU A 292 -3.41 2.89 -6.12
C GLU A 292 -2.34 2.69 -5.04
N VAL A 293 -2.35 1.55 -4.38
CA VAL A 293 -1.38 1.15 -3.37
C VAL A 293 -0.42 0.11 -3.95
N VAL A 294 0.87 0.32 -3.69
CA VAL A 294 1.95 -0.64 -3.94
C VAL A 294 2.71 -0.84 -2.63
N ALA A 295 3.03 -2.08 -2.30
CA ALA A 295 3.72 -2.40 -1.05
C ALA A 295 5.25 -2.37 -1.19
N LEU A 296 5.93 -1.68 -0.28
CA LEU A 296 7.39 -1.72 -0.16
C LEU A 296 7.81 -2.80 0.83
N CYS A 297 7.17 -2.81 1.99
CA CYS A 297 7.27 -3.90 2.95
C CYS A 297 5.93 -4.15 3.64
N ASN A 298 5.93 -4.95 4.72
CA ASN A 298 4.73 -5.11 5.52
C ASN A 298 4.32 -3.80 6.22
N ASP A 299 5.30 -2.97 6.57
CA ASP A 299 5.11 -1.78 7.39
C ASP A 299 5.15 -0.47 6.60
N GLU A 300 5.40 -0.51 5.28
CA GLU A 300 5.46 0.68 4.42
C GLU A 300 4.82 0.41 3.05
N VAL A 301 4.03 1.36 2.58
CA VAL A 301 3.35 1.33 1.27
C VAL A 301 3.53 2.65 0.53
N ILE A 302 3.54 2.60 -0.80
CA ILE A 302 3.41 3.76 -1.67
C ILE A 302 1.94 3.89 -2.07
N VAL A 303 1.35 5.04 -1.79
CA VAL A 303 0.04 5.45 -2.32
C VAL A 303 0.28 6.36 -3.51
N HIS A 304 -0.25 6.00 -4.66
CA HIS A 304 -0.28 6.82 -5.86
C HIS A 304 -1.62 7.53 -5.95
N TYR A 305 -1.59 8.84 -5.77
CA TYR A 305 -2.71 9.70 -6.07
C TYR A 305 -2.74 9.96 -7.57
N VAL A 306 -3.75 9.39 -8.24
CA VAL A 306 -4.00 9.62 -9.67
C VAL A 306 -4.87 10.86 -9.80
N ILE A 307 -4.38 11.86 -10.52
CA ILE A 307 -5.08 13.11 -10.78
C ILE A 307 -5.44 13.10 -12.26
N ASP A 308 -6.72 12.91 -12.55
CA ASP A 308 -7.23 12.83 -13.91
C ASP A 308 -7.13 14.21 -14.59
N GLU A 309 -7.55 15.27 -13.88
CA GLU A 309 -7.45 16.65 -14.34
C GLU A 309 -7.06 17.60 -13.20
N ALA A 310 -6.11 18.51 -13.47
CA ALA A 310 -5.65 19.54 -12.55
C ALA A 310 -5.80 20.93 -13.18
N TYR A 311 -6.63 21.77 -12.58
CA TYR A 311 -6.89 23.14 -13.01
C TYR A 311 -6.29 24.13 -12.02
N PHE A 312 -5.48 25.07 -12.48
CA PHE A 312 -4.83 26.09 -11.64
C PHE A 312 -5.34 27.48 -11.97
N TYR A 313 -5.53 28.32 -10.95
CA TYR A 313 -6.16 29.64 -11.05
C TYR A 313 -5.37 30.68 -10.24
N LYS A 314 -5.44 31.95 -10.67
CA LYS A 314 -4.84 33.08 -9.94
C LYS A 314 -5.68 33.57 -8.77
N SER A 315 -6.96 33.24 -8.75
CA SER A 315 -7.93 33.65 -7.74
C SER A 315 -8.81 32.47 -7.31
N ASP A 316 -9.56 32.66 -6.24
CA ASP A 316 -10.55 31.71 -5.72
C ASP A 316 -11.79 31.52 -6.62
N ASN A 317 -11.95 32.38 -7.63
CA ASN A 317 -12.98 32.22 -8.66
C ASN A 317 -12.60 31.12 -9.69
N PHE A 318 -13.28 29.97 -9.61
CA PHE A 318 -13.11 28.85 -10.55
C PHE A 318 -13.98 28.92 -11.81
N ASP A 319 -14.85 29.92 -11.93
CA ASP A 319 -15.67 30.14 -13.13
C ASP A 319 -14.86 30.81 -14.27
N GLY A 320 -13.66 31.32 -13.95
CA GLY A 320 -12.74 31.91 -14.93
C GLY A 320 -11.94 30.88 -15.74
N GLU A 321 -11.18 31.36 -16.72
CA GLU A 321 -10.24 30.52 -17.47
C GLU A 321 -9.08 30.07 -16.56
N ALA A 322 -8.78 28.78 -16.56
CA ALA A 322 -7.65 28.24 -15.81
C ALA A 322 -6.32 28.79 -16.36
N LEU A 323 -5.42 29.18 -15.47
CA LEU A 323 -4.05 29.60 -15.80
C LEU A 323 -3.28 28.48 -16.50
N ARG A 324 -3.47 27.26 -16.00
CA ARG A 324 -2.88 26.02 -16.52
C ARG A 324 -3.86 24.87 -16.28
N THR A 325 -3.81 23.91 -17.19
CA THR A 325 -4.55 22.65 -17.10
C THR A 325 -3.59 21.51 -17.40
N TYR A 326 -3.65 20.47 -16.58
CA TYR A 326 -2.89 19.24 -16.78
C TYR A 326 -3.78 18.02 -16.60
N GLN A 327 -3.32 16.88 -17.10
CA GLN A 327 -4.03 15.62 -17.03
C GLN A 327 -3.07 14.48 -16.71
N ASN A 328 -3.62 13.36 -16.21
CA ASN A 328 -2.89 12.12 -15.94
C ASN A 328 -1.66 12.30 -15.02
N TRP A 329 -1.76 13.19 -14.03
CA TRP A 329 -0.70 13.34 -13.03
C TRP A 329 -0.77 12.18 -12.04
N ARG A 330 0.40 11.71 -11.59
CA ARG A 330 0.52 10.65 -10.58
C ARG A 330 1.47 11.17 -9.51
N VAL A 331 1.01 11.24 -8.27
CA VAL A 331 1.83 11.67 -7.14
C VAL A 331 2.00 10.49 -6.18
N ALA A 332 3.25 10.05 -6.02
CA ALA A 332 3.59 8.92 -5.16
C ALA A 332 4.01 9.41 -3.77
N VAL A 333 3.33 8.92 -2.73
CA VAL A 333 3.64 9.23 -1.33
C VAL A 333 3.78 7.94 -0.54
N VAL A 334 4.89 7.79 0.18
CA VAL A 334 5.11 6.69 1.12
C VAL A 334 4.45 6.99 2.44
N PHE A 335 3.83 5.97 2.99
CA PHE A 335 3.25 5.96 4.32
C PHE A 335 3.71 4.72 5.08
N ASP A 336 3.90 4.87 6.39
CA ASP A 336 3.96 3.72 7.27
C ASP A 336 2.55 3.12 7.37
N LEU A 337 2.47 1.79 7.39
CA LEU A 337 1.22 1.05 7.48
C LEU A 337 1.04 0.50 8.88
N HIS A 338 -0.07 0.88 9.51
CA HIS A 338 -0.50 0.30 10.78
C HIS A 338 -1.57 -0.78 10.53
N HIS A 339 -1.21 -2.03 10.78
CA HIS A 339 -2.13 -3.16 10.70
C HIS A 339 -2.74 -3.45 12.07
N GLU A 340 -4.03 -3.20 12.18
CA GLU A 340 -4.81 -3.60 13.36
C GLU A 340 -5.19 -5.05 13.20
N LYS A 341 -4.47 -5.92 13.93
CA LYS A 341 -4.83 -7.32 14.04
C LYS A 341 -6.17 -7.45 14.76
N PRO A 342 -6.96 -8.48 14.45
CA PRO A 342 -8.14 -8.77 15.22
C PRO A 342 -7.75 -9.01 16.69
N ASP A 343 -8.35 -8.23 17.60
CA ASP A 343 -8.16 -8.43 19.04
C ASP A 343 -8.48 -9.89 19.43
N GLU A 344 -7.78 -10.39 20.45
CA GLU A 344 -7.88 -11.78 20.95
C GLU A 344 -9.31 -12.18 21.37
N GLU A 345 -10.20 -11.21 21.64
CA GLU A 345 -11.60 -11.46 22.02
C GLU A 345 -12.57 -11.51 20.83
N GLY A 346 -12.13 -11.15 19.62
CA GLY A 346 -13.06 -10.87 18.52
C GLY A 346 -12.69 -11.45 17.17
N GLY A 347 -11.42 -11.63 16.83
CA GLY A 347 -10.97 -12.39 15.64
C GLY A 347 -11.37 -11.84 14.25
N ASN A 348 -12.35 -10.94 14.17
CA ASN A 348 -13.20 -10.83 12.99
C ASN A 348 -12.88 -9.64 12.09
N VAL A 349 -12.14 -8.64 12.56
CA VAL A 349 -11.90 -7.42 11.79
C VAL A 349 -10.43 -7.30 11.42
N THR A 350 -10.16 -7.13 10.13
CA THR A 350 -8.85 -6.79 9.57
C THR A 350 -8.89 -5.37 9.06
N ARG A 351 -7.97 -4.52 9.54
CA ARG A 351 -7.91 -3.11 9.12
C ARG A 351 -6.47 -2.68 8.86
N CYS A 352 -6.26 -2.06 7.70
CA CYS A 352 -4.98 -1.44 7.33
C CYS A 352 -5.15 0.08 7.30
N LYS A 353 -4.32 0.79 8.07
CA LYS A 353 -4.35 2.26 8.20
C LYS A 353 -3.03 2.87 7.78
N LEU A 354 -3.09 3.97 7.03
CA LEU A 354 -1.92 4.80 6.75
C LEU A 354 -1.60 5.67 7.96
N ASN A 355 -0.33 5.75 8.33
CA ASN A 355 0.17 6.70 9.31
C ASN A 355 0.37 8.07 8.64
N MET A 356 -0.54 9.01 8.93
CA MET A 356 -0.52 10.35 8.33
C MET A 356 0.53 11.29 8.94
N ALA A 357 1.25 10.88 9.99
CA ALA A 357 2.18 11.76 10.70
C ALA A 357 3.51 12.00 9.96
N LYS A 358 3.94 11.05 9.11
CA LYS A 358 5.24 11.07 8.43
C LYS A 358 5.14 10.68 6.95
N PRO A 359 4.28 11.34 6.16
CA PRO A 359 4.23 11.11 4.72
C PRO A 359 5.56 11.49 4.07
N ARG A 360 5.96 10.77 3.03
CA ARG A 360 7.18 11.07 2.27
C ARG A 360 6.88 11.07 0.78
N LEU A 361 7.03 12.23 0.14
CA LEU A 361 6.86 12.33 -1.32
C LEU A 361 8.00 11.58 -2.00
N LEU A 362 7.68 10.75 -3.01
CA LEU A 362 8.66 10.08 -3.86
C LEU A 362 8.62 10.65 -5.28
N PRO A 363 9.46 11.64 -5.60
CA PRO A 363 9.49 12.26 -6.93
C PRO A 363 9.77 11.24 -8.04
N GLN A 364 10.61 10.23 -7.79
CA GLN A 364 10.99 9.22 -8.79
C GLN A 364 9.84 8.29 -9.22
N PHE A 365 8.79 8.16 -8.40
CA PHE A 365 7.58 7.40 -8.73
C PHE A 365 6.38 8.31 -9.05
N SER A 366 6.62 9.62 -9.10
CA SER A 366 5.62 10.60 -9.50
C SER A 366 5.80 10.96 -10.98
N SER A 367 4.69 11.18 -11.69
CA SER A 367 4.70 11.58 -13.10
C SER A 367 3.81 12.81 -13.30
N PHE A 368 4.37 13.84 -13.91
CA PHE A 368 3.69 15.11 -14.17
C PHE A 368 3.68 15.41 -15.66
N GLU A 369 2.78 14.74 -16.40
CA GLU A 369 2.68 14.89 -17.86
C GLU A 369 2.36 16.36 -18.24
N GLY A 370 3.04 16.85 -19.28
CA GLY A 370 2.85 18.20 -19.82
C GLY A 370 3.53 19.33 -19.03
N VAL A 371 4.33 19.04 -18.00
CA VAL A 371 5.13 20.04 -17.28
C VAL A 371 6.47 20.25 -17.98
N GLU A 372 6.70 21.45 -18.50
CA GLU A 372 7.99 21.89 -19.03
C GLU A 372 8.85 22.47 -17.89
N GLU A 373 10.09 22.01 -17.71
CA GLU A 373 10.96 22.46 -16.61
C GLU A 373 11.40 23.92 -16.76
N GLU A 374 11.36 24.47 -17.98
CA GLU A 374 11.66 25.87 -18.25
C GLU A 374 10.51 26.83 -17.87
N ASP A 375 9.25 26.34 -17.80
CA ASP A 375 8.11 27.14 -17.39
C ASP A 375 8.00 27.20 -15.86
N GLN A 376 8.48 28.31 -15.29
CA GLN A 376 8.43 28.56 -13.84
C GLN A 376 7.00 28.47 -13.25
N ILE A 377 5.96 28.79 -14.03
CA ILE A 377 4.57 28.66 -13.57
C ILE A 377 4.18 27.19 -13.51
N ALA A 378 4.58 26.39 -14.51
CA ALA A 378 4.31 24.96 -14.54
C ALA A 378 5.00 24.23 -13.37
N VAL A 379 6.29 24.52 -13.15
CA VAL A 379 7.06 23.98 -12.01
C VAL A 379 6.40 24.34 -10.67
N ARG A 380 5.92 25.58 -10.53
CA ARG A 380 5.23 26.02 -9.31
C ARG A 380 3.88 25.34 -9.11
N CYS A 381 3.12 25.09 -10.18
CA CYS A 381 1.87 24.33 -10.13
C CYS A 381 2.13 22.88 -9.68
N ARG A 382 3.14 22.22 -10.27
CA ARG A 382 3.60 20.89 -9.86
C ARG A 382 3.94 20.84 -8.38
N PHE A 383 4.81 21.76 -7.93
CA PHE A 383 5.26 21.82 -6.54
C PHE A 383 4.08 22.02 -5.58
N ARG A 384 3.16 22.93 -5.91
CA ARG A 384 2.00 23.21 -5.06
C ARG A 384 1.05 22.02 -4.94
N ALA A 385 0.81 21.28 -6.03
CA ALA A 385 -0.02 20.07 -5.99
C ALA A 385 0.65 18.95 -5.17
N ALA A 386 1.96 18.74 -5.36
CA ALA A 386 2.70 17.74 -4.61
C ALA A 386 2.74 18.07 -3.11
N GLU A 387 3.05 19.31 -2.74
CA GLU A 387 3.06 19.80 -1.36
C GLU A 387 1.68 19.66 -0.68
N PHE A 388 0.61 20.01 -1.41
CA PHE A 388 -0.75 19.83 -0.93
C PHE A 388 -1.05 18.34 -0.63
N LEU A 389 -0.75 17.43 -1.56
CA LEU A 389 -1.06 16.01 -1.42
C LEU A 389 -0.21 15.30 -0.36
N SER A 390 1.03 15.73 -0.15
CA SER A 390 1.91 15.20 0.89
C SER A 390 1.76 15.89 2.25
N GLY A 391 0.87 16.88 2.37
CA GLY A 391 0.70 17.68 3.58
C GLY A 391 -0.76 17.95 3.91
N GLU A 392 -1.29 19.10 3.45
CA GLU A 392 -2.63 19.59 3.78
C GLU A 392 -3.75 18.58 3.50
N TYR A 393 -3.64 17.83 2.40
CA TYR A 393 -4.66 16.84 1.99
C TYR A 393 -4.80 15.68 2.97
N LEU A 394 -3.76 15.36 3.72
CA LEU A 394 -3.75 14.20 4.62
C LEU A 394 -4.74 14.38 5.78
N SER A 395 -4.88 15.60 6.29
CA SER A 395 -5.89 15.92 7.31
C SER A 395 -7.31 15.77 6.76
N VAL A 396 -7.52 16.02 5.46
CA VAL A 396 -8.81 15.83 4.78
C VAL A 396 -9.12 14.34 4.67
N LEU A 397 -8.13 13.54 4.22
CA LEU A 397 -8.26 12.08 4.15
C LEU A 397 -8.50 11.46 5.52
N GLU A 398 -7.81 11.94 6.55
CA GLU A 398 -8.00 11.48 7.92
C GLU A 398 -9.40 11.81 8.44
N GLY A 399 -9.86 13.06 8.26
CA GLY A 399 -11.19 13.53 8.66
C GLY A 399 -12.34 12.81 7.93
N GLY A 400 -12.12 12.40 6.68
CA GLY A 400 -13.05 11.55 5.92
C GLY A 400 -12.95 10.05 6.22
N GLY A 401 -12.01 9.62 7.06
CA GLY A 401 -11.78 8.20 7.36
C GLY A 401 -11.09 7.41 6.24
N PHE A 402 -10.58 8.09 5.20
CA PHE A 402 -9.92 7.47 4.04
C PHE A 402 -8.46 7.07 4.28
N HIS A 403 -7.90 7.41 5.44
CA HIS A 403 -6.65 6.82 5.94
C HIS A 403 -6.77 5.30 6.16
N VAL A 404 -7.99 4.76 6.23
CA VAL A 404 -8.26 3.32 6.25
C VAL A 404 -8.31 2.80 4.82
N ILE A 405 -7.21 2.19 4.37
CA ILE A 405 -7.08 1.71 2.99
C ILE A 405 -7.61 0.29 2.78
N TYR A 406 -7.91 -0.40 3.87
CA TYR A 406 -8.56 -1.71 3.82
C TYR A 406 -9.34 -1.95 5.11
N TYR A 407 -10.54 -2.50 4.94
CA TYR A 407 -11.40 -2.93 6.03
C TYR A 407 -12.15 -4.18 5.61
N HIS A 408 -11.99 -5.25 6.37
CA HIS A 408 -12.73 -6.49 6.19
C HIS A 408 -13.23 -6.98 7.54
N ASP A 409 -14.52 -7.29 7.62
CA ASP A 409 -15.16 -7.89 8.79
C ASP A 409 -15.68 -9.26 8.40
N LEU A 410 -15.14 -10.33 8.98
CA LEU A 410 -15.54 -11.72 8.76
C LEU A 410 -17.02 -11.97 9.11
N ARG A 411 -17.62 -11.11 9.93
CA ARG A 411 -19.06 -11.17 10.23
C ARG A 411 -19.91 -10.65 9.08
N TRP A 412 -19.31 -9.96 8.11
CA TRP A 412 -19.98 -9.49 6.92
C TRP A 412 -20.19 -10.66 5.94
N PRO A 413 -21.43 -10.95 5.52
CA PRO A 413 -21.68 -12.06 4.60
C PRO A 413 -20.95 -11.81 3.27
N LYS A 414 -20.20 -12.81 2.80
CA LYS A 414 -19.56 -12.78 1.48
C LYS A 414 -20.66 -12.77 0.41
N PRO A 415 -20.70 -11.78 -0.49
CA PRO A 415 -21.65 -11.79 -1.60
C PRO A 415 -21.26 -12.90 -2.58
N GLY A 416 -21.92 -14.07 -2.48
CA GLY A 416 -21.74 -15.14 -3.47
C GLY A 416 -21.86 -16.59 -2.99
N ASP A 417 -21.83 -16.88 -1.68
CA ASP A 417 -21.87 -18.28 -1.20
C ASP A 417 -23.27 -18.91 -1.16
N GLU A 418 -24.28 -18.24 -1.74
CA GLU A 418 -25.56 -18.87 -2.07
C GLU A 418 -25.51 -19.44 -3.50
N THR A 419 -24.57 -20.35 -3.77
CA THR A 419 -24.76 -21.32 -4.86
C THR A 419 -25.57 -22.47 -4.33
N GLU A 420 -26.83 -22.52 -4.76
CA GLU A 420 -27.65 -23.72 -4.78
C GLU A 420 -26.86 -24.88 -5.41
N ASN A 421 -26.64 -25.94 -4.63
CA ASN A 421 -26.43 -27.33 -5.05
C ASN A 421 -25.71 -27.60 -6.39
N VAL A 422 -24.39 -27.81 -6.34
CA VAL A 422 -23.73 -28.91 -7.07
C VAL A 422 -22.74 -29.57 -6.11
N GLU A 423 -22.88 -30.87 -5.95
CA GLU A 423 -22.07 -31.76 -5.13
C GLU A 423 -20.57 -31.67 -5.49
N ASP A 424 -19.73 -31.96 -4.49
CA ASP A 424 -18.25 -32.08 -4.53
C ASP A 424 -17.44 -30.80 -4.80
N PHE A 425 -17.05 -30.12 -3.72
CA PHE A 425 -15.63 -29.97 -3.36
C PHE A 425 -15.51 -29.53 -1.90
N VAL A 426 -14.94 -30.41 -1.08
CA VAL A 426 -14.64 -30.16 0.34
C VAL A 426 -13.53 -29.11 0.43
N SER A 427 -13.81 -28.00 1.11
CA SER A 427 -12.78 -27.19 1.78
C SER A 427 -13.07 -27.16 3.28
N PRO A 428 -12.20 -27.74 4.13
CA PRO A 428 -12.49 -27.96 5.53
C PRO A 428 -11.98 -26.78 6.38
N ASN A 429 -12.87 -25.83 6.68
CA ASN A 429 -12.86 -25.06 7.92
C ASN A 429 -13.94 -23.99 7.86
N GLU A 430 -15.07 -24.23 8.51
CA GLU A 430 -15.71 -23.22 9.36
C GLU A 430 -16.83 -23.86 10.16
N ALA A 431 -16.91 -23.41 11.41
CA ALA A 431 -17.54 -24.11 12.51
C ALA A 431 -19.07 -24.23 12.36
N SER A 432 -19.51 -25.47 12.50
CA SER A 432 -20.85 -25.87 12.90
C SER A 432 -21.27 -25.09 14.15
N TRP A 433 -22.35 -24.32 14.06
CA TRP A 433 -23.10 -23.88 15.23
C TRP A 433 -23.81 -25.11 15.80
N SER A 434 -23.21 -25.72 16.81
CA SER A 434 -23.87 -26.69 17.68
C SER A 434 -25.03 -26.01 18.38
N ALA A 435 -26.26 -26.39 18.03
CA ALA A 435 -27.42 -26.11 18.85
C ALA A 435 -27.27 -26.92 20.14
N THR A 436 -26.96 -26.25 21.23
CA THR A 436 -26.99 -26.82 22.58
C THR A 436 -28.44 -26.97 23.03
N ASP A 437 -28.74 -28.16 23.53
CA ASP A 437 -29.74 -28.54 24.53
C ASP A 437 -31.21 -28.16 24.26
N VAL A 438 -31.91 -29.03 23.52
CA VAL A 438 -33.33 -29.30 23.76
C VAL A 438 -33.51 -30.82 23.84
N ILE A 439 -34.04 -31.26 24.98
CA ILE A 439 -34.29 -32.63 25.41
C ILE A 439 -34.91 -33.47 24.27
N GLU A 440 -34.23 -34.57 23.91
CA GLU A 440 -34.72 -35.59 23.00
C GLU A 440 -35.88 -36.37 23.64
N ASP A 441 -37.09 -36.24 23.07
CA ASP A 441 -38.15 -37.22 23.23
C ASP A 441 -38.30 -38.07 21.94
N ALA A 442 -38.49 -39.36 22.15
CA ALA A 442 -38.10 -40.47 21.28
C ALA A 442 -38.87 -40.68 19.95
N THR A 443 -39.34 -39.64 19.26
CA THR A 443 -39.98 -39.79 17.92
C THR A 443 -39.60 -38.76 16.84
N GLY A 444 -38.60 -37.90 17.07
CA GLY A 444 -37.61 -37.49 16.05
C GLY A 444 -38.02 -36.68 14.80
N LYS A 445 -39.23 -36.13 14.70
CA LYS A 445 -39.53 -35.03 13.76
C LYS A 445 -40.29 -33.91 14.45
N ILE A 446 -39.55 -33.00 15.06
CA ILE A 446 -40.11 -31.74 15.55
C ILE A 446 -40.50 -30.91 14.32
N THR A 447 -41.80 -30.80 14.05
CA THR A 447 -42.30 -29.90 13.01
C THR A 447 -42.05 -28.45 13.45
N LYS A 448 -41.71 -27.54 12.51
CA LYS A 448 -41.51 -26.10 12.78
C LYS A 448 -42.67 -25.49 13.59
N THR A 449 -43.88 -26.01 13.44
CA THR A 449 -45.08 -25.66 14.21
C THR A 449 -45.00 -26.02 15.70
N ALA A 450 -44.31 -27.09 16.09
CA ALA A 450 -44.13 -27.47 17.49
C ALA A 450 -43.14 -26.53 18.20
N ILE A 451 -42.06 -26.10 17.52
CA ILE A 451 -41.09 -25.13 18.04
C ILE A 451 -41.76 -23.78 18.27
N TRP A 452 -42.51 -23.28 17.28
CA TRP A 452 -43.24 -22.00 17.42
C TRP A 452 -44.32 -22.04 18.51
N ARG A 453 -45.03 -23.16 18.64
CA ARG A 453 -46.01 -23.36 19.72
C ARG A 453 -45.35 -23.33 21.10
N ASN A 454 -44.19 -23.96 21.24
CA ASN A 454 -43.45 -23.96 22.50
C ASN A 454 -42.91 -22.55 22.83
N ILE A 455 -42.40 -21.82 21.83
CA ILE A 455 -41.99 -20.42 21.99
C ILE A 455 -43.19 -19.56 22.43
N THR A 456 -44.36 -19.66 21.77
CA THR A 456 -45.53 -18.83 22.15
C THR A 456 -46.14 -19.22 23.51
N GLN A 457 -46.02 -20.47 23.94
CA GLN A 457 -46.57 -20.93 25.23
C GLN A 457 -45.60 -20.73 26.40
N ALA A 458 -44.29 -20.66 26.15
CA ALA A 458 -43.26 -20.51 27.18
C ALA A 458 -42.64 -19.11 27.26
N SER A 459 -42.97 -18.19 26.35
CA SER A 459 -42.44 -16.82 26.38
C SER A 459 -43.34 -15.88 27.21
N ASP A 460 -42.70 -15.11 28.09
CA ASP A 460 -43.31 -14.01 28.81
C ASP A 460 -43.79 -12.95 27.80
N MET A 461 -45.08 -12.61 27.85
CA MET A 461 -45.63 -11.57 26.97
C MET A 461 -45.24 -10.16 27.42
N CYS A 462 -44.49 -10.00 28.51
CA CYS A 462 -43.95 -8.73 29.03
C CYS A 462 -45.01 -7.62 29.13
N GLY A 463 -46.27 -7.97 29.41
CA GLY A 463 -47.39 -7.04 29.54
C GLY A 463 -48.09 -6.63 28.23
N PHE A 464 -47.76 -7.23 27.08
CA PHE A 464 -48.47 -7.02 25.81
C PHE A 464 -49.64 -7.99 25.65
N ASP A 465 -50.77 -7.52 25.10
CA ASP A 465 -51.97 -8.36 24.86
C ASP A 465 -51.82 -9.30 23.65
N GLN A 466 -50.95 -8.95 22.70
CA GLN A 466 -50.70 -9.72 21.48
C GLN A 466 -49.26 -9.52 20.99
N ILE A 467 -48.57 -10.63 20.72
CA ILE A 467 -47.24 -10.64 20.08
C ILE A 467 -47.36 -11.35 18.73
N THR A 468 -46.92 -10.68 17.66
CA THR A 468 -46.82 -11.28 16.31
C THR A 468 -45.36 -11.46 15.96
N ALA A 469 -44.97 -12.67 15.55
CA ALA A 469 -43.60 -13.00 15.16
C ALA A 469 -43.55 -13.43 13.70
N LEU A 470 -42.59 -12.88 12.96
CA LEU A 470 -42.27 -13.26 11.59
C LEU A 470 -40.83 -13.76 11.55
N SER A 471 -40.61 -14.94 10.97
CA SER A 471 -39.25 -15.43 10.76
C SER A 471 -38.57 -14.66 9.64
N GLU A 472 -37.24 -14.56 9.71
CA GLU A 472 -36.41 -14.01 8.63
C GLU A 472 -36.74 -14.67 7.27
N THR A 473 -36.90 -16.00 7.26
CA THR A 473 -37.28 -16.73 6.05
C THR A 473 -38.64 -16.31 5.50
N ALA A 474 -39.63 -16.04 6.37
CA ALA A 474 -40.95 -15.59 5.93
C ALA A 474 -40.89 -14.17 5.34
N ILE A 475 -40.07 -13.28 5.92
CA ILE A 475 -39.82 -11.94 5.39
C ILE A 475 -39.17 -12.03 4.01
N ASN A 476 -38.12 -12.85 3.87
CA ASN A 476 -37.42 -13.03 2.59
C ASN A 476 -38.33 -13.63 1.52
N HIS A 477 -39.11 -14.67 1.86
CA HIS A 477 -40.07 -15.25 0.93
C HIS A 477 -41.12 -14.22 0.46
N ASN A 478 -41.57 -13.34 1.36
CA ASN A 478 -42.47 -12.26 1.02
C ASN A 478 -41.80 -11.25 0.06
N PHE A 479 -40.56 -10.83 0.29
CA PHE A 479 -39.82 -9.99 -0.66
C PHE A 479 -39.61 -10.65 -2.01
N HIS A 480 -39.36 -11.97 -2.07
CA HIS A 480 -39.33 -12.71 -3.34
C HIS A 480 -40.66 -12.64 -4.08
N SER A 481 -41.78 -12.85 -3.37
CA SER A 481 -43.12 -12.77 -3.95
C SER A 481 -43.52 -11.35 -4.36
N LEU A 482 -43.18 -10.33 -3.55
CA LEU A 482 -43.47 -8.93 -3.83
C LEU A 482 -42.63 -8.42 -4.98
N SER A 483 -41.37 -8.83 -5.08
CA SER A 483 -40.52 -8.43 -6.20
C SER A 483 -41.13 -8.89 -7.53
N ALA A 484 -41.75 -10.07 -7.58
CA ALA A 484 -42.43 -10.55 -8.79
C ALA A 484 -43.66 -9.71 -9.19
N THR A 485 -44.29 -8.99 -8.24
CA THR A 485 -45.53 -8.23 -8.47
C THR A 485 -45.34 -6.71 -8.42
N GLN A 486 -44.24 -6.22 -7.85
CA GLN A 486 -43.94 -4.80 -7.67
C GLN A 486 -42.65 -4.39 -8.39
N PRO A 487 -42.76 -3.76 -9.57
CA PRO A 487 -41.60 -3.37 -10.36
C PRO A 487 -40.68 -2.35 -9.67
N LEU A 488 -41.19 -1.59 -8.68
CA LEU A 488 -40.40 -0.64 -7.89
C LEU A 488 -39.30 -1.30 -7.05
N LEU A 489 -39.48 -2.57 -6.64
CA LEU A 489 -38.45 -3.32 -5.90
C LEU A 489 -37.42 -3.95 -6.83
N GLN A 490 -37.79 -4.15 -8.10
CA GLN A 490 -36.94 -4.79 -9.09
C GLN A 490 -36.15 -3.79 -9.93
N ARG A 491 -36.64 -2.57 -10.11
CA ARG A 491 -36.03 -1.63 -11.04
C ARG A 491 -35.96 -0.24 -10.45
N TRP A 492 -34.77 0.32 -10.48
CA TRP A 492 -34.54 1.71 -10.20
C TRP A 492 -33.82 2.36 -11.37
N GLY A 493 -34.18 3.58 -11.71
CA GLY A 493 -33.62 4.26 -12.86
C GLY A 493 -33.79 5.76 -12.73
N TYR A 494 -32.87 6.46 -13.38
CA TYR A 494 -32.87 7.91 -13.50
C TYR A 494 -32.60 8.27 -14.96
N GLU A 495 -33.66 8.70 -15.65
CA GLU A 495 -33.67 9.08 -17.06
C GLU A 495 -32.95 8.06 -17.97
N THR A 496 -32.01 8.51 -18.80
CA THR A 496 -31.16 7.67 -19.66
C THR A 496 -29.76 7.46 -19.08
N CYS A 497 -29.52 7.97 -17.88
CA CYS A 497 -28.21 8.05 -17.26
C CYS A 497 -27.94 6.84 -16.37
N PHE A 498 -29.00 6.28 -15.78
CA PHE A 498 -28.89 5.17 -14.85
C PHE A 498 -30.12 4.28 -14.99
N SER A 499 -29.92 2.98 -15.12
CA SER A 499 -30.98 1.99 -14.95
C SER A 499 -30.37 0.75 -14.35
N VAL A 500 -30.96 0.28 -13.27
CA VAL A 500 -30.53 -0.90 -12.55
C VAL A 500 -31.71 -1.80 -12.27
N ASN A 501 -31.50 -3.09 -12.47
CA ASN A 501 -32.42 -4.14 -12.08
C ASN A 501 -31.81 -4.90 -10.90
N PHE A 502 -32.60 -5.11 -9.85
CA PHE A 502 -32.22 -5.84 -8.66
C PHE A 502 -32.84 -7.24 -8.67
N LYS A 503 -32.15 -8.20 -8.02
CA LYS A 503 -32.80 -9.40 -7.50
C LYS A 503 -33.66 -9.02 -6.28
N PRO A 504 -34.58 -9.88 -5.83
CA PRO A 504 -35.40 -9.60 -4.66
C PRO A 504 -34.56 -9.22 -3.44
N PRO A 505 -34.96 -8.20 -2.66
CA PRO A 505 -34.25 -7.80 -1.45
C PRO A 505 -34.20 -8.95 -0.45
N THR A 506 -33.08 -9.10 0.24
CA THR A 506 -32.95 -10.05 1.35
C THR A 506 -32.77 -9.31 2.67
N VAL A 507 -33.45 -9.79 3.70
CA VAL A 507 -33.43 -9.27 5.07
C VAL A 507 -32.71 -10.28 5.96
N ARG A 508 -31.82 -9.77 6.81
CA ARG A 508 -31.21 -10.52 7.90
C ARG A 508 -31.50 -9.84 9.23
N LEU A 509 -32.13 -10.56 10.16
CA LEU A 509 -32.44 -10.05 11.48
C LEU A 509 -31.20 -10.19 12.38
N ARG A 510 -30.90 -9.15 13.15
CA ARG A 510 -29.77 -9.13 14.07
C ARG A 510 -30.25 -9.23 15.52
N SER A 511 -29.41 -9.78 16.38
CA SER A 511 -29.67 -9.92 17.83
C SER A 511 -29.74 -8.59 18.57
N ASP A 512 -29.27 -7.49 17.97
CA ASP A 512 -29.32 -6.13 18.53
C ASP A 512 -30.63 -5.39 18.18
N GLY A 513 -31.65 -6.11 17.68
CA GLY A 513 -32.96 -5.55 17.34
C GLY A 513 -32.99 -4.78 16.02
N ARG A 514 -31.91 -4.79 15.23
CA ARG A 514 -31.85 -4.18 13.89
C ARG A 514 -32.00 -5.23 12.79
N ALA A 515 -32.31 -4.79 11.58
CA ALA A 515 -32.35 -5.63 10.40
C ALA A 515 -31.42 -5.07 9.32
N LEU A 516 -30.70 -5.95 8.63
CA LEU A 516 -29.92 -5.60 7.45
C LEU A 516 -30.75 -5.94 6.21
N VAL A 517 -31.00 -4.95 5.35
CA VAL A 517 -31.68 -5.16 4.06
C VAL A 517 -30.65 -5.05 2.95
N SER A 518 -30.49 -6.11 2.17
CA SER A 518 -29.52 -6.21 1.09
C SER A 518 -30.22 -6.16 -0.27
N PHE A 519 -29.75 -5.31 -1.17
CA PHE A 519 -30.22 -5.22 -2.54
C PHE A 519 -29.14 -5.76 -3.48
N HIS A 520 -29.44 -6.86 -4.17
CA HIS A 520 -28.49 -7.50 -5.06
C HIS A 520 -28.71 -7.04 -6.48
N LEU A 521 -27.67 -6.56 -7.14
CA LEU A 521 -27.73 -6.14 -8.54
C LEU A 521 -27.88 -7.37 -9.44
N LYS A 522 -28.85 -7.35 -10.35
CA LYS A 522 -29.03 -8.36 -11.40
C LYS A 522 -28.32 -7.93 -12.68
N ASP A 523 -28.66 -6.75 -13.17
CA ASP A 523 -28.07 -6.12 -14.34
C ASP A 523 -28.36 -4.62 -14.31
N GLY A 524 -27.66 -3.84 -15.14
CA GLY A 524 -27.87 -2.40 -15.21
C GLY A 524 -26.78 -1.69 -15.99
N PHE A 525 -26.95 -0.39 -16.12
CA PHE A 525 -25.92 0.49 -16.67
C PHE A 525 -25.91 1.81 -15.92
N VAL A 526 -24.73 2.41 -15.90
CA VAL A 526 -24.51 3.79 -15.53
C VAL A 526 -23.81 4.45 -16.71
N ARG A 527 -24.42 5.50 -17.26
CA ARG A 527 -23.79 6.39 -18.23
C ARG A 527 -23.40 7.66 -17.50
N ALA A 528 -22.14 8.07 -17.65
CA ALA A 528 -21.72 9.38 -17.21
C ALA A 528 -22.63 10.45 -17.85
N LEU A 529 -23.14 11.38 -17.03
CA LEU A 529 -24.03 12.44 -17.48
C LEU A 529 -23.34 13.27 -18.59
N PRO A 530 -24.04 13.60 -19.70
CA PRO A 530 -23.46 14.34 -20.83
C PRO A 530 -22.86 15.70 -20.46
N TYR A 531 -23.23 16.28 -19.32
CA TYR A 531 -22.71 17.58 -18.85
C TYR A 531 -21.21 17.56 -18.47
N MET A 532 -20.57 16.39 -18.41
CA MET A 532 -19.10 16.30 -18.31
C MET A 532 -18.37 16.34 -19.66
N ARG A 533 -19.06 16.50 -20.80
CA ARG A 533 -18.40 16.72 -22.11
C ARG A 533 -18.96 17.96 -22.81
N ARG A 534 -18.12 19.01 -22.81
CA ARG A 534 -18.10 20.23 -23.66
C ARG A 534 -18.72 21.50 -23.08
N TYR A 535 -17.89 22.30 -22.41
CA TYR A 535 -17.79 23.72 -22.74
C TYR A 535 -16.72 23.91 -23.83
N THR A 536 -17.02 23.50 -25.06
CA THR A 536 -16.29 24.08 -26.21
C THR A 536 -16.91 25.44 -26.49
N PHE A 537 -16.36 26.49 -25.87
CA PHE A 537 -16.68 27.86 -26.23
C PHE A 537 -16.15 28.10 -27.65
N ARG A 538 -17.05 28.17 -28.64
CA ARG A 538 -16.72 28.84 -29.90
C ARG A 538 -16.79 30.34 -29.64
N PRO A 539 -15.70 31.10 -29.83
CA PRO A 539 -15.81 32.55 -29.78
C PRO A 539 -16.69 33.00 -30.95
N ARG A 540 -17.86 33.58 -30.66
CA ARG A 540 -18.53 34.47 -31.61
C ARG A 540 -17.68 35.73 -31.69
N CYS A 541 -16.93 35.84 -32.78
CA CYS A 541 -16.34 37.11 -33.19
C CYS A 541 -17.46 37.97 -33.80
N ASP A 542 -18.21 38.68 -32.94
CA ASP A 542 -19.14 39.71 -33.39
C ASP A 542 -18.37 41.03 -33.63
N HIS A 543 -17.34 41.01 -34.47
CA HIS A 543 -16.74 42.22 -35.08
C HIS A 543 -15.79 41.87 -36.24
N CYS A 544 -16.33 41.43 -37.39
CA CYS A 544 -15.82 41.85 -38.70
C CYS A 544 -16.88 41.59 -39.78
N GLY A 545 -17.67 42.63 -40.07
CA GLY A 545 -18.25 42.76 -41.39
C GLY A 545 -17.10 42.98 -42.39
N SER A 546 -17.15 42.24 -43.50
CA SER A 546 -16.31 42.38 -44.71
C SER A 546 -14.79 42.21 -44.53
N CYS A 547 -14.26 41.10 -45.06
CA CYS A 547 -13.07 41.15 -45.91
C CYS A 547 -12.95 39.88 -46.75
N VAL A 548 -13.07 40.09 -48.06
CA VAL A 548 -12.79 39.15 -49.15
C VAL A 548 -11.30 39.29 -49.51
N HIS A 549 -10.68 38.16 -49.87
CA HIS A 549 -9.38 37.96 -50.54
C HIS A 549 -8.06 37.89 -49.74
N ASN A 550 -7.41 36.74 -49.93
CA ASN A 550 -5.98 36.47 -50.18
C ASN A 550 -4.98 37.60 -49.87
N SER A 551 -4.05 37.33 -48.94
CA SER A 551 -2.62 37.08 -49.25
C SER A 551 -1.72 37.11 -47.99
N THR A 552 -0.61 36.40 -48.13
CA THR A 552 0.59 36.22 -47.28
C THR A 552 1.22 37.46 -46.62
N CYS A 553 1.71 37.33 -45.37
CA CYS A 553 3.02 37.77 -44.83
C CYS A 553 2.98 37.72 -43.27
N ARG A 554 3.83 36.93 -42.60
CA ARG A 554 5.18 37.22 -42.06
C ARG A 554 5.29 38.40 -41.08
N ASP A 555 5.71 38.05 -39.85
CA ASP A 555 6.42 38.77 -38.78
C ASP A 555 6.59 40.30 -38.83
N VAL A 556 6.35 40.94 -37.67
CA VAL A 556 7.34 41.76 -36.92
C VAL A 556 6.74 42.29 -35.60
N SER A 557 7.35 41.85 -34.49
CA SER A 557 7.82 42.59 -33.30
C SER A 557 7.20 43.95 -32.87
N LYS A 558 6.86 43.98 -31.56
CA LYS A 558 7.09 45.02 -30.54
C LYS A 558 6.70 46.49 -30.84
N ARG A 559 5.83 47.04 -29.99
CA ARG A 559 6.18 48.18 -29.09
C ARG A 559 5.05 48.54 -28.12
N ASN A 560 5.49 48.83 -26.89
CA ASN A 560 4.75 49.49 -25.83
C ASN A 560 4.20 50.86 -26.26
N SER A 561 3.02 51.20 -25.76
CA SER A 561 2.71 52.59 -25.42
C SER A 561 1.69 52.66 -24.29
N VAL A 562 2.15 53.30 -23.23
CA VAL A 562 1.45 53.81 -22.06
C VAL A 562 0.29 54.73 -22.47
N LEU A 563 -0.85 54.61 -21.79
CA LEU A 563 -1.85 55.67 -21.70
C LEU A 563 -2.39 55.76 -20.27
N ARG A 564 -2.18 56.95 -19.69
CA ARG A 564 -2.71 57.45 -18.42
C ARG A 564 -4.06 58.15 -18.65
N LEU A 565 -4.76 58.39 -17.52
CA LEU A 565 -5.96 59.20 -17.28
C LEU A 565 -7.26 58.38 -17.30
N GLY A 566 -8.14 58.44 -16.30
CA GLY A 566 -8.20 59.25 -15.10
C GLY A 566 -9.60 59.11 -14.46
N VAL A 567 -9.62 59.12 -13.12
CA VAL A 567 -10.63 59.73 -12.23
C VAL A 567 -12.13 59.48 -12.52
N ARG A 568 -12.82 58.78 -11.60
CA ARG A 568 -13.92 59.35 -10.78
C ARG A 568 -14.39 58.41 -9.65
N ARG A 569 -14.52 59.01 -8.46
CA ARG A 569 -15.22 58.50 -7.27
C ARG A 569 -16.71 58.89 -7.34
N HIS A 570 -17.60 58.03 -6.85
CA HIS A 570 -18.70 58.29 -5.90
C HIS A 570 -19.43 56.96 -5.63
N ALA A 571 -19.45 56.49 -4.38
CA ALA A 571 -20.54 56.65 -3.38
C ALA A 571 -21.71 55.69 -3.69
N THR A 572 -21.79 54.55 -2.97
CA THR A 572 -22.65 54.30 -1.79
C THR A 572 -24.12 54.51 -2.11
N ASP A 573 -24.86 53.41 -2.19
CA ASP A 573 -26.27 53.36 -1.82
C ASP A 573 -26.57 52.02 -1.15
N GLU A 574 -27.05 52.14 0.08
CA GLU A 574 -27.72 51.13 0.88
C GLU A 574 -29.08 50.82 0.24
N VAL A 575 -29.48 49.55 0.20
CA VAL A 575 -30.88 49.17 0.05
C VAL A 575 -31.19 48.08 1.06
N GLU A 576 -31.84 48.48 2.15
CA GLU A 576 -32.68 47.61 2.98
C GLU A 576 -33.91 47.19 2.18
N GLY A 577 -34.31 45.92 2.27
CA GLY A 577 -35.46 45.39 1.55
C GLY A 577 -35.92 44.02 2.03
N CYS A 578 -36.69 44.02 3.11
CA CYS A 578 -37.79 43.13 3.49
C CYS A 578 -37.73 41.62 3.18
N LEU A 579 -37.67 40.85 4.28
CA LEU A 579 -38.22 39.51 4.45
C LEU A 579 -39.74 39.48 4.18
N ALA A 580 -40.22 38.60 3.30
CA ALA A 580 -41.48 37.85 3.43
C ALA A 580 -41.70 36.94 2.20
N GLY A 581 -42.03 35.66 2.42
CA GLY A 581 -42.53 34.78 1.37
C GLY A 581 -42.16 33.31 1.51
N LEU A 582 -42.64 32.67 2.57
CA LEU A 582 -42.77 31.21 2.64
C LEU A 582 -43.87 30.78 1.67
N ASP A 583 -43.56 29.90 0.72
CA ASP A 583 -44.56 29.05 0.05
C ASP A 583 -43.99 27.66 -0.22
N ALA A 584 -44.91 26.70 -0.16
CA ALA A 584 -44.77 25.29 0.17
C ALA A 584 -43.89 24.41 -0.76
N PRO A 585 -43.40 23.25 -0.26
CA PRO A 585 -42.66 22.27 -1.05
C PRO A 585 -43.59 21.46 -1.97
N PRO A 586 -43.11 21.01 -3.14
CA PRO A 586 -43.86 20.09 -3.99
C PRO A 586 -43.94 18.70 -3.34
N LYS A 587 -45.12 18.10 -3.45
CA LYS A 587 -45.44 16.73 -3.02
C LYS A 587 -44.68 15.72 -3.88
N TRP A 588 -44.25 14.65 -3.23
CA TRP A 588 -43.57 13.46 -3.76
C TRP A 588 -44.43 12.67 -4.74
#